data_AF-A0A938BKS7-F1
#
_entry.id   AF-A0A938BKS7-F1
#
_cell.length_a   1.000
_cell.length_b   1.000
_cell.length_c   1.000
_cell.angle_alpha   90.00
_cell.angle_beta   90.00
_cell.angle_gamma   90.00
#
_symmetry.space_group_name_H-M   'P 1'
#
loop_
_entity.id
_entity.type
_entity.pdbx_description
1 polymer ?
#
loop_
_entity_poly.entity_id
_entity_poly.type
_entity_poly.pdbx_seq_one_letter_code
_entity_poly.pdbx_strand_id
1 'polypeptide(L)' 'MEAWRFAQELATLAARSVDLAEATTVFAAQIIANGERLFCADETACDTFEAHALADYARLNEERRPILEDIKVRGSVHGQ' A
#
# COMPACT_ATOMS: atom_id res chain seq x y z
N MET A 1 -1.72 15.27 -11.74
CA MET A 1 -2.71 15.30 -12.86
C MET A 1 -2.50 14.13 -13.82
N GLU A 2 -1.28 13.69 -14.08
CA GLU A 2 -1.02 12.62 -15.06
C GLU A 2 -1.55 11.23 -14.64
N ALA A 3 -1.33 10.81 -13.38
CA ALA A 3 -1.79 9.51 -12.89
C ALA A 3 -3.32 9.35 -12.99
N TRP A 4 -4.08 10.40 -12.65
CA TRP A 4 -5.54 10.38 -12.78
C TRP A 4 -5.99 10.19 -14.23
N ARG A 5 -5.39 10.92 -15.17
CA ARG A 5 -5.71 10.78 -16.60
C ARG A 5 -5.42 9.36 -17.08
N PHE A 6 -4.25 8.82 -16.74
CA PHE A 6 -3.88 7.47 -17.12
C PHE A 6 -4.80 6.41 -16.50
N ALA A 7 -5.23 6.60 -15.25
CA ALA A 7 -6.25 5.75 -14.63
C ALA A 7 -7.58 5.75 -15.42
N GLN A 8 -8.01 6.91 -15.94
CA GLN A 8 -9.24 6.98 -16.76
C GLN A 8 -9.08 6.30 -18.12
N GLU A 9 -7.92 6.42 -18.75
CA GLU A 9 -7.60 5.72 -20.00
C GLU A 9 -7.63 4.20 -19.79
N LEU A 10 -6.99 3.71 -18.71
CA LEU A 10 -7.03 2.31 -18.31
C LEU A 10 -8.45 1.84 -17.97
N ALA A 11 -9.24 2.67 -17.29
CA ALA A 11 -10.62 2.34 -16.94
C ALA A 11 -11.50 2.13 -18.19
N THR A 12 -11.28 2.97 -19.21
CA THR A 12 -11.97 2.85 -20.50
C THR A 12 -11.57 1.55 -21.20
N LEU A 13 -10.26 1.26 -21.26
CA LEU A 13 -9.73 0.05 -21.89
C LEU A 13 -10.21 -1.24 -21.20
N ALA A 14 -10.23 -1.23 -19.87
CA ALA A 14 -10.60 -2.38 -19.06
C ALA A 14 -12.13 -2.50 -18.85
N ALA A 15 -12.91 -1.55 -19.35
CA ALA A 15 -14.36 -1.43 -19.13
C ALA A 15 -14.78 -1.55 -17.65
N ARG A 16 -13.95 -1.03 -16.75
CA ARG A 16 -14.14 -1.07 -15.29
C ARG A 16 -13.48 0.13 -14.63
N SER A 17 -13.95 0.51 -13.44
CA SER A 17 -13.25 1.54 -12.65
C SER A 17 -11.83 1.09 -12.31
N VAL A 18 -10.87 1.98 -12.54
CA VAL A 18 -9.45 1.80 -12.19
C VAL A 18 -9.06 2.95 -11.26
N ASP A 19 -8.44 2.59 -10.15
CA ASP A 19 -7.75 3.52 -9.27
C ASP A 19 -6.23 3.28 -9.40
N LEU A 20 -5.49 4.35 -9.61
CA LEU A 20 -4.04 4.34 -9.72
C LEU A 20 -3.48 5.31 -8.70
N ALA A 21 -2.81 4.78 -7.70
CA ALA A 21 -2.33 5.54 -6.56
C ALA A 21 -0.87 5.20 -6.24
N GLU A 22 -0.16 6.19 -5.70
CA GLU A 22 1.09 5.94 -4.98
C GLU A 22 0.77 5.27 -3.65
N ALA A 23 1.50 4.20 -3.32
CA ALA A 23 1.22 3.42 -2.13
C ALA A 23 1.94 3.99 -0.90
N THR A 24 1.18 4.24 0.17
CA THR A 24 1.79 4.45 1.50
C THR A 24 2.43 3.15 1.99
N THR A 25 3.32 3.21 2.98
CA THR A 25 3.98 2.01 3.55
C THR A 25 2.98 0.93 3.97
N VAL A 26 1.86 1.31 4.59
CA VAL A 26 0.80 0.36 4.97
C VAL A 26 0.12 -0.22 3.74
N PHE A 27 -0.19 0.61 2.74
CA PHE A 27 -0.90 0.14 1.54
C PHE A 27 0.00 -0.74 0.66
N ALA A 28 1.28 -0.42 0.54
CA ALA A 28 2.27 -1.24 -0.16
C ALA A 28 2.35 -2.65 0.45
N ALA A 29 2.41 -2.76 1.78
CA ALA A 29 2.38 -4.06 2.47
C ALA A 29 1.08 -4.84 2.20
N GLN A 30 -0.08 -4.16 2.10
CA GLN A 30 -1.35 -4.80 1.73
C GLN A 30 -1.38 -5.28 0.28
N ILE A 31 -0.80 -4.51 -0.65
CA ILE A 31 -0.66 -4.89 -2.07
C ILE A 31 0.24 -6.12 -2.20
N ILE A 32 1.36 -6.17 -1.50
CA ILE A 32 2.28 -7.32 -1.54
C ILE A 32 1.62 -8.58 -0.94
N ALA A 33 0.89 -8.44 0.16
CA ALA A 33 0.29 -9.57 0.86
C ALA A 33 -0.95 -10.16 0.15
N ASN A 34 -1.75 -9.34 -0.53
CA ASN A 34 -3.06 -9.75 -1.04
C ASN A 34 -3.24 -9.50 -2.55
N GLY A 35 -2.33 -8.76 -3.17
CA GLY A 35 -2.40 -8.42 -4.59
C GLY A 35 -1.87 -9.53 -5.49
N GLU A 36 -2.06 -9.32 -6.79
CA GLU A 36 -1.53 -10.19 -7.84
C GLU A 36 -0.57 -9.39 -8.72
N ARG A 37 0.66 -9.90 -8.90
CA ARG A 37 1.67 -9.27 -9.75
C ARG A 37 1.33 -9.54 -11.21
N LEU A 38 0.78 -8.53 -11.90
CA LEU A 38 0.37 -8.65 -13.31
C LEU A 38 1.54 -8.66 -14.30
N PHE A 39 2.68 -8.07 -13.93
CA PHE A 39 3.86 -7.95 -14.79
C PHE A 39 5.15 -7.86 -13.97
N CYS A 40 6.22 -8.48 -14.47
CA CYS A 40 7.55 -8.46 -13.87
C CYS A 40 8.60 -8.55 -15.00
N ALA A 41 9.38 -7.49 -15.20
CA ALA A 41 10.47 -7.49 -16.19
C ALA A 41 11.81 -7.91 -15.58
N ASP A 42 12.01 -7.66 -14.28
CA ASP A 42 13.21 -7.97 -13.52
C ASP A 42 12.79 -8.47 -12.14
N GLU A 43 12.94 -9.78 -11.92
CA GLU A 43 12.57 -10.43 -10.65
C GLU A 43 13.38 -9.90 -9.48
N THR A 44 14.67 -9.62 -9.68
CA THR A 44 15.53 -9.13 -8.60
C THR A 44 15.09 -7.75 -8.14
N ALA A 45 14.74 -6.88 -9.08
CA ALA A 45 14.23 -5.54 -8.77
C ALA A 45 12.88 -5.62 -8.03
N CYS A 46 11.96 -6.47 -8.49
CA CYS A 46 10.66 -6.67 -7.83
C CYS A 46 10.83 -7.22 -6.41
N ASP A 47 11.62 -8.27 -6.23
CA ASP A 47 11.80 -8.92 -4.93
C ASP A 47 12.53 -7.98 -3.95
N THR A 48 13.49 -7.18 -4.44
CA THR A 48 14.16 -6.14 -3.62
C THR A 48 13.17 -5.07 -3.16
N PHE A 49 12.29 -4.61 -4.05
CA PHE A 49 11.25 -3.65 -3.70
C PHE A 49 10.30 -4.23 -2.64
N GLU A 50 9.84 -5.46 -2.82
CA GLU A 50 8.93 -6.12 -1.88
C GLU A 50 9.57 -6.29 -0.50
N ALA A 51 10.84 -6.73 -0.45
CA ALA A 51 11.59 -6.86 0.79
C ALA A 51 11.73 -5.51 1.51
N HIS A 52 12.06 -4.44 0.79
CA HIS A 52 12.20 -3.10 1.37
C HIS A 52 10.87 -2.57 1.90
N ALA A 53 9.79 -2.70 1.13
CA ALA A 53 8.46 -2.25 1.54
C ALA A 53 7.98 -2.96 2.82
N LEU A 54 8.24 -4.26 2.93
CA LEU A 54 7.90 -5.04 4.13
C LEU A 54 8.77 -4.66 5.33
N ALA A 55 10.06 -4.38 5.12
CA ALA A 55 10.95 -3.89 6.18
C ALA A 55 10.53 -2.51 6.71
N ASP A 56 10.17 -1.58 5.81
CA ASP A 56 9.65 -0.27 6.18
C ASP A 56 8.31 -0.40 6.93
N TYR A 57 7.44 -1.32 6.52
CA TYR A 57 6.20 -1.60 7.23
C TYR A 57 6.44 -2.17 8.63
N ALA A 58 7.41 -3.07 8.79
CA ALA A 58 7.79 -3.60 10.11
C ALA A 58 8.30 -2.49 11.03
N ARG A 59 9.19 -1.62 10.52
CA ARG A 59 9.70 -0.47 11.28
C ARG A 59 8.57 0.49 11.68
N LEU A 60 7.70 0.86 10.74
CA LEU A 60 6.56 1.73 11.00
C LEU A 60 5.65 1.16 12.10
N ASN A 61 5.44 -0.16 12.11
CA ASN A 61 4.65 -0.83 13.15
C ASN A 61 5.29 -0.75 14.53
N GLU A 62 6.61 -0.91 14.61
CA GLU A 62 7.34 -0.77 15.87
C GLU A 62 7.22 0.65 16.42
N GLU A 63 7.46 1.65 15.58
CA GLU A 63 7.38 3.07 15.94
C GLU A 63 5.97 3.48 16.41
N ARG A 64 4.93 2.96 15.74
CA ARG A 64 3.53 3.28 16.08
C ARG A 64 2.89 2.35 17.10
N ARG A 65 3.60 1.32 17.59
CA ARG A 65 3.05 0.33 18.54
C ARG A 65 2.41 1.00 19.76
N PRO A 66 3.05 1.98 20.44
CA PRO A 66 2.45 2.62 21.61
C PRO A 66 1.14 3.34 21.29
N ILE A 67 1.05 3.99 20.12
CA ILE A 67 -0.16 4.69 19.67
C ILE A 67 -1.29 3.68 19.43
N LEU A 68 -1.00 2.56 18.77
CA LEU A 68 -2.00 1.52 18.49
C LEU A 68 -2.47 0.82 19.76
N GLU A 69 -1.58 0.59 20.72
CA GLU A 69 -1.92 0.04 22.04
C GLU A 69 -2.84 1.00 22.81
N ASP A 70 -2.51 2.29 22.84
CA ASP A 70 -3.35 3.32 23.43
C ASP A 70 -4.75 3.35 22.78
N ILE A 71 -4.84 3.34 21.44
CA ILE A 71 -6.11 3.26 20.69
C ILE A 71 -6.93 2.05 21.12
N LYS A 72 -6.29 0.88 21.27
CA LYS A 72 -6.97 -0.35 21.68
C LYS A 72 -7.53 -0.24 23.10
N VAL A 73 -6.80 0.38 24.02
CA VAL A 73 -7.24 0.57 25.42
C VAL A 73 -8.42 1.54 25.48
N ARG A 74 -8.35 2.67 24.78
CA ARG A 74 -9.42 3.69 24.80
C ARG A 74 -10.65 3.31 23.96
N GLY A 75 -10.50 2.42 22.99
CA GLY A 75 -11.58 1.96 22.12
C GLY A 75 -11.99 2.94 21.01
N SER A 76 -11.32 4.09 20.87
CA SER A 76 -11.56 5.09 19.82
C SER A 76 -10.26 5.62 19.24
N VAL A 77 -10.25 5.95 17.93
CA VAL A 77 -9.09 6.57 17.26
C VAL A 77 -9.05 8.08 17.50
N HIS A 78 -10.21 8.70 17.68
CA HIS A 78 -10.34 10.11 18.04
C HIS A 78 -10.54 10.19 19.56
N GLY A 79 -9.65 10.89 20.27
CA GLY A 79 -9.89 11.22 21.68
C GLY A 79 -11.24 11.93 21.83
N GLN A 80 -11.94 11.68 22.94
CA GLN A 80 -13.21 12.35 23.26
C GLN A 80 -13.01 13.85 23.44
#